data_AF-A0A0D6Q582-F1
#
_entry.id   AF-A0A0D6Q582-F1
#
_cell.length_a   1.000
_cell.length_b   1.000
_cell.length_c   1.000
_cell.angle_alpha   90.00
_cell.angle_beta   90.00
_cell.angle_gamma   90.00
#
_symmetry.space_group_name_H-M   'P 1'
#
loop_
_entity.id
_entity.type
_entity.pdbx_description
1 polymer ?
#
loop_
_entity_poly.entity_id
_entity_poly.type
_entity_poly.pdbx_seq_one_letter_code
_entity_poly.pdbx_strand_id
1 'polypeptide(L)'
;MLFPTLNFALFFIAVAVILALIGGLWELKKIFLVAASYVFYACWNWHFCFLLLFSTTVSYSVGLFLPEEDSPRLRKWMVGGGIAVQLLVLAFFKYYDFFATSLNKVTRDIGWGEPVPLIEILLPVAISFFTFHGISYIVDVYRGKVTRCRRFTDMMLYMSFFPQLVAGPIVRSSKFLPQLERPSSNSPAMAAALLMIAGGAF
;
A
#
# COMPACT_ATOMS: atom_id res chain seq x y z
N MET A 1 2.00 -4.89 15.10
CA MET A 1 3.02 -5.93 15.38
C MET A 1 4.32 -5.56 14.65
N LEU A 2 5.48 -5.78 15.28
CA LEU A 2 6.79 -5.41 14.70
C LEU A 2 7.56 -6.66 14.23
N PHE A 3 8.34 -6.55 13.16
CA PHE A 3 9.08 -7.68 12.57
C PHE A 3 10.00 -8.45 13.54
N PRO A 4 10.82 -7.82 14.39
CA PRO A 4 11.75 -8.56 15.27
C PRO A 4 11.07 -9.13 16.53
N THR A 5 9.74 -9.31 16.54
CA THR A 5 9.01 -9.77 17.73
C THR A 5 8.57 -11.23 17.60
N LEU A 6 8.50 -11.94 18.75
CA LEU A 6 7.97 -13.30 18.80
C LEU A 6 6.53 -13.38 18.25
N ASN A 7 5.71 -12.36 18.51
CA ASN A 7 4.36 -12.26 17.95
C ASN A 7 4.37 -12.33 16.42
N PHE A 8 5.33 -11.64 15.78
CA PHE A 8 5.47 -11.70 14.32
C PHE A 8 5.88 -13.08 13.83
N ALA A 9 6.83 -13.73 14.50
CA ALA A 9 7.26 -15.07 14.14
C ALA A 9 6.10 -16.08 14.21
N LEU A 10 5.32 -16.05 15.30
CA LEU A 10 4.14 -16.90 15.47
C LEU A 10 3.06 -16.63 14.41
N PHE A 11 2.76 -15.35 14.16
CA PHE A 11 1.83 -14.94 13.11
C PHE A 11 2.30 -15.43 11.73
N PHE A 12 3.57 -15.23 11.39
CA PHE A 12 4.14 -15.63 10.11
C PHE A 12 4.06 -17.14 9.90
N ILE A 13 4.42 -17.92 10.92
CA ILE A 13 4.31 -19.40 10.89
C ILE A 13 2.84 -19.81 10.69
N ALA A 14 1.90 -19.22 11.43
CA ALA A 14 0.49 -19.51 11.30
C ALA A 14 -0.03 -19.21 9.87
N VAL A 15 0.33 -18.05 9.32
CA VAL A 15 -0.01 -17.68 7.93
C VAL A 15 0.59 -18.67 6.93
N ALA A 16 1.85 -19.06 7.10
CA ALA A 16 2.52 -20.01 6.21
C ALA A 16 1.87 -21.41 6.26
N VAL A 17 1.54 -21.91 7.45
CA VAL A 17 0.85 -23.20 7.63
C VAL A 17 -0.54 -23.15 6.99
N ILE A 18 -1.33 -22.11 7.23
CA ILE A 18 -2.66 -21.98 6.63
C ILE A 18 -2.58 -21.89 5.10
N LEU A 19 -1.60 -21.16 4.56
CA LEU A 19 -1.36 -21.13 3.11
C LEU A 19 -1.02 -22.50 2.52
N ALA A 20 -0.28 -23.32 3.25
CA ALA A 20 0.00 -24.70 2.86
C ALA A 20 -1.28 -25.56 2.90
N LEU A 21 -2.11 -25.41 3.93
CA LEU A 21 -3.38 -26.13 4.09
C LEU A 21 -4.43 -25.77 3.03
N ILE A 22 -4.47 -24.51 2.57
CA ILE A 22 -5.33 -24.07 1.46
C ILE A 22 -5.01 -24.82 0.15
N GLY A 23 -3.80 -25.38 0.01
CA GLY A 23 -3.45 -26.28 -1.08
C GLY A 23 -3.42 -25.60 -2.45
N GLY A 24 -4.15 -26.12 -3.43
CA GLY A 24 -4.16 -25.62 -4.82
C GLY A 24 -5.09 -24.43 -5.09
N LEU A 25 -5.86 -23.97 -4.11
CA LEU A 25 -6.91 -22.96 -4.31
C LEU A 25 -6.34 -21.53 -4.37
N TRP A 26 -5.92 -21.10 -5.57
CA TRP A 26 -5.22 -19.83 -5.77
C TRP A 26 -5.97 -18.59 -5.29
N GLU A 27 -7.26 -18.48 -5.61
CA GLU A 27 -8.07 -17.34 -5.17
C GLU A 27 -8.24 -17.29 -3.66
N LEU A 28 -8.40 -18.45 -3.02
CA LEU A 28 -8.52 -18.53 -1.57
C LEU A 28 -7.21 -18.11 -0.88
N LYS A 29 -6.05 -18.44 -1.47
CA LYS A 29 -4.75 -17.93 -0.98
C LYS A 29 -4.66 -16.41 -1.03
N LYS A 30 -5.12 -15.78 -2.12
CA LYS A 30 -5.10 -14.32 -2.26
C LYS A 30 -6.02 -13.65 -1.24
N ILE A 31 -7.24 -14.15 -1.08
CA ILE A 31 -8.19 -13.65 -0.07
C ILE A 31 -7.62 -13.81 1.33
N PHE A 32 -7.05 -14.97 1.65
CA PHE A 32 -6.40 -15.21 2.93
C PHE A 32 -5.22 -14.28 3.17
N LEU A 33 -4.37 -14.05 2.16
CA LEU A 33 -3.24 -13.12 2.26
C LEU A 33 -3.69 -11.67 2.47
N VAL A 34 -4.79 -11.25 1.84
CA VAL A 34 -5.40 -9.93 2.10
C VAL A 34 -5.87 -9.87 3.56
N ALA A 35 -6.62 -10.87 4.03
CA ALA A 35 -7.10 -10.90 5.41
C ALA A 35 -5.94 -10.89 6.42
N ALA A 36 -4.93 -11.75 6.24
CA ALA A 36 -3.73 -11.77 7.06
C ALA A 36 -3.00 -10.42 7.04
N SER A 37 -2.90 -9.78 5.88
CA SER A 37 -2.27 -8.47 5.74
C SER A 37 -3.02 -7.36 6.49
N TYR A 38 -4.35 -7.34 6.41
CA TYR A 38 -5.17 -6.38 7.14
C TYR A 38 -5.15 -6.65 8.65
N VAL A 39 -5.11 -7.92 9.10
CA VAL A 39 -4.90 -8.26 10.52
C VAL A 39 -3.55 -7.74 11.00
N PHE A 40 -2.47 -8.01 10.25
CA PHE A 40 -1.13 -7.52 10.58
C PHE A 40 -1.11 -5.99 10.74
N TYR A 41 -1.76 -5.27 9.81
CA TYR A 41 -1.84 -3.83 9.83
C TYR A 41 -2.71 -3.30 10.98
N ALA A 42 -3.87 -3.93 11.22
CA ALA A 42 -4.80 -3.58 12.30
C ALA A 42 -4.18 -3.78 13.69
N CYS A 43 -3.27 -4.74 13.86
CA CYS A 43 -2.50 -4.92 15.10
C CYS A 43 -1.60 -3.73 15.45
N TRP A 44 -1.39 -2.78 14.53
CA TRP A 44 -0.77 -1.50 14.88
C TRP A 44 -1.85 -0.47 15.25
N ASN A 45 -2.78 -0.20 14.34
CA ASN A 45 -3.99 0.57 14.63
C ASN A 45 -5.04 0.33 13.55
N TRP A 46 -6.18 -0.26 13.94
CA TRP A 46 -7.25 -0.67 13.03
C TRP A 46 -7.94 0.49 12.30
N HIS A 47 -7.94 1.71 12.83
CA HIS A 47 -8.56 2.87 12.16
C HIS A 47 -7.89 3.17 10.82
N PHE A 48 -6.58 2.94 10.70
CA PHE A 48 -5.87 3.20 9.45
C PHE A 48 -6.09 2.11 8.38
N CYS A 49 -6.75 1.00 8.71
CA CYS A 49 -7.22 0.07 7.67
C CYS A 49 -8.19 0.76 6.71
N PHE A 50 -9.00 1.72 7.21
CA PHE A 50 -9.87 2.53 6.35
C PHE A 50 -9.07 3.43 5.42
N LEU A 51 -7.95 3.99 5.88
CA LEU A 51 -7.06 4.81 5.06
C LEU A 51 -6.38 3.98 3.96
N LEU A 52 -5.90 2.78 4.32
CA LEU A 52 -5.32 1.84 3.35
C LEU A 52 -6.36 1.41 2.31
N LEU A 53 -7.58 1.08 2.75
CA LEU A 53 -8.69 0.72 1.86
C LEU A 53 -9.09 1.88 0.95
N PHE A 54 -9.14 3.10 1.48
CA PHE A 54 -9.42 4.31 0.70
C PHE A 54 -8.34 4.52 -0.38
N SER A 55 -7.07 4.51 -0.01
CA SER A 55 -5.94 4.64 -0.96
C SER A 55 -5.98 3.54 -2.02
N THR A 56 -6.29 2.30 -1.62
CA THR A 56 -6.47 1.15 -2.53
C THR A 56 -7.61 1.41 -3.52
N THR A 57 -8.76 1.87 -3.03
CA THR A 57 -9.96 2.11 -3.83
C THR A 57 -9.73 3.22 -4.84
N VAL A 58 -9.14 4.36 -4.41
CA VAL A 58 -8.80 5.47 -5.31
C VAL A 58 -7.88 4.99 -6.43
N SER A 59 -6.77 4.32 -6.10
CA SER A 59 -5.85 3.81 -7.11
C SER A 59 -6.48 2.78 -8.03
N TYR A 60 -7.29 1.86 -7.49
CA TYR A 60 -8.02 0.88 -8.27
C TYR A 60 -8.96 1.54 -9.27
N SER A 61 -9.81 2.47 -8.81
CA SER A 61 -10.77 3.19 -9.64
C SER A 61 -10.09 4.00 -10.74
N VAL A 62 -9.01 4.71 -10.43
CA VAL A 62 -8.26 5.48 -11.45
C VAL A 62 -7.70 4.55 -12.52
N GLY A 63 -7.10 3.41 -12.15
CA GLY A 63 -6.57 2.46 -13.14
C GLY A 63 -7.66 1.73 -13.93
N LEU A 64 -8.78 1.37 -13.29
CA LEU A 64 -9.88 0.64 -13.91
C LEU A 64 -10.64 1.52 -14.93
N PHE A 65 -10.95 2.76 -14.55
CA PHE A 65 -11.70 3.70 -15.38
C PHE A 65 -10.82 4.56 -16.27
N LEU A 66 -9.50 4.31 -16.32
CA LEU A 66 -8.61 5.08 -17.17
C LEU A 66 -9.02 4.94 -18.66
N PRO A 67 -9.37 6.02 -19.36
CA PRO A 67 -9.85 5.96 -20.73
C PRO A 67 -8.83 5.40 -21.72
N GLU A 68 -9.31 4.96 -22.87
CA GLU A 68 -8.47 4.59 -24.01
C GLU A 68 -7.72 5.81 -24.60
N GLU A 69 -6.75 5.54 -25.47
CA GLU A 69 -5.75 6.54 -25.89
C GLU A 69 -6.34 7.75 -26.64
N ASP A 70 -7.55 7.61 -27.20
CA ASP A 70 -8.26 8.63 -27.95
C ASP A 70 -8.64 9.87 -27.11
N SER A 71 -8.53 9.80 -25.78
CA SER A 71 -8.86 10.90 -24.86
C SER A 71 -7.67 11.32 -23.98
N PRO A 72 -6.58 11.86 -24.57
CA PRO A 72 -5.32 12.10 -23.87
C PRO A 72 -5.41 13.14 -22.75
N ARG A 73 -6.29 14.15 -22.90
CA ARG A 73 -6.51 15.18 -21.87
C ARG A 73 -7.18 14.57 -20.63
N LEU A 74 -8.25 13.80 -20.82
CA LEU A 74 -8.98 13.16 -19.72
C LEU A 74 -8.09 12.18 -18.96
N ARG A 75 -7.28 11.38 -19.67
CA ARG A 75 -6.28 10.49 -19.05
C ARG A 75 -5.31 11.25 -18.15
N LYS A 76 -4.75 12.36 -18.62
CA LYS A 76 -3.82 13.19 -17.82
C LYS A 76 -4.49 13.75 -16.56
N TRP A 77 -5.74 14.24 -16.67
CA TRP A 77 -6.48 14.75 -15.52
C TRP A 77 -6.80 13.66 -14.50
N MET A 78 -7.25 12.48 -14.94
CA MET A 78 -7.56 11.36 -14.03
C MET A 78 -6.32 10.86 -13.30
N VAL A 79 -5.21 10.71 -14.03
CA VAL A 79 -3.92 10.31 -13.45
C VAL A 79 -3.40 11.38 -12.50
N GLY A 80 -3.42 12.65 -12.92
CA GLY A 80 -3.02 13.78 -12.08
C GLY A 80 -3.84 13.87 -10.80
N GLY A 81 -5.16 13.73 -10.90
CA GLY A 81 -6.08 13.70 -9.76
C GLY A 81 -5.82 12.53 -8.82
N GLY A 82 -5.64 11.32 -9.35
CA GLY A 82 -5.31 10.13 -8.54
C GLY A 82 -3.98 10.27 -7.80
N ILE A 83 -2.94 10.79 -8.48
CA ILE A 83 -1.64 11.07 -7.85
C ILE A 83 -1.79 12.18 -6.81
N ALA A 84 -2.53 13.24 -7.11
CA ALA A 84 -2.77 14.34 -6.18
C ALA A 84 -3.46 13.85 -4.90
N VAL A 85 -4.48 12.99 -5.00
CA VAL A 85 -5.15 12.41 -3.81
C VAL A 85 -4.15 11.60 -2.96
N GLN A 86 -3.32 10.76 -3.59
CA GLN A 86 -2.32 9.98 -2.87
C GLN A 86 -1.29 10.87 -2.17
N LEU A 87 -0.77 11.89 -2.87
CA LEU A 87 0.16 12.85 -2.29
C LEU A 87 -0.48 13.73 -1.22
N LEU A 88 -1.76 14.09 -1.34
CA LEU A 88 -2.49 14.85 -0.31
C LEU A 88 -2.66 14.04 0.97
N VAL A 89 -3.01 12.76 0.86
CA VAL A 89 -3.06 11.85 2.02
C VAL A 89 -1.69 11.78 2.69
N LEU A 90 -0.63 11.57 1.92
CA LEU A 90 0.73 11.53 2.47
C LEU A 90 1.14 12.89 3.09
N ALA A 91 0.85 13.99 2.42
CA ALA A 91 1.17 15.34 2.86
C ALA A 91 0.45 15.69 4.17
N PHE A 92 -0.85 15.37 4.26
CA PHE A 92 -1.65 15.56 5.46
C PHE A 92 -1.05 14.83 6.65
N PHE A 93 -0.90 13.51 6.58
CA PHE A 93 -0.41 12.76 7.74
C PHE A 93 1.05 13.03 8.09
N LYS A 94 1.91 13.29 7.10
CA LYS A 94 3.36 13.41 7.33
C LYS A 94 3.85 14.83 7.59
N TYR A 95 3.15 15.84 7.09
CA TYR A 95 3.63 17.23 7.08
C TYR A 95 2.61 18.22 7.65
N TYR A 96 1.46 17.79 8.18
CA TYR A 96 0.46 18.71 8.76
C TYR A 96 1.08 19.66 9.79
N ASP A 97 1.84 19.16 10.77
CA ASP A 97 2.44 20.02 11.79
C ASP A 97 3.39 21.05 11.19
N PHE A 98 4.18 20.66 10.19
CA PHE A 98 5.04 21.57 9.46
C PHE A 98 4.23 22.65 8.70
N PHE A 99 3.15 22.26 8.03
CA PHE A 99 2.27 23.20 7.32
C PHE A 99 1.52 24.12 8.29
N ALA A 100 0.97 23.59 9.39
CA ALA A 100 0.23 24.34 10.38
C ALA A 100 1.12 25.36 11.09
N THR A 101 2.32 24.96 11.53
CA THR A 101 3.29 25.88 12.13
C THR A 101 3.75 26.97 11.16
N SER A 102 4.01 26.62 9.89
CA SER A 102 4.46 27.57 8.87
C SER A 102 3.35 28.58 8.53
N LEU A 103 2.11 28.09 8.37
CA LEU A 103 0.95 28.94 8.11
C LEU A 103 0.67 29.86 9.29
N ASN A 104 0.71 29.36 10.53
CA ASN A 104 0.55 30.14 11.76
C ASN A 104 1.61 31.21 11.97
N LYS A 105 2.80 31.06 11.37
CA LYS A 105 3.84 32.08 11.38
C LYS A 105 3.48 33.18 10.39
N VAL A 106 3.16 32.81 9.15
CA VAL A 106 2.79 33.77 8.09
C VAL A 106 1.53 34.56 8.46
N THR A 107 0.49 33.89 8.98
CA THR A 107 -0.77 34.53 9.38
C THR A 107 -0.57 35.53 10.52
N ARG A 108 0.31 35.20 11.49
CA ARG A 108 0.76 36.15 12.52
C ARG A 108 1.52 37.34 11.93
N ASP A 109 2.45 37.10 11.00
CA ASP A 109 3.28 38.14 10.40
C ASP A 109 2.46 39.14 9.55
N ILE A 110 1.35 38.69 8.94
CA ILE A 110 0.44 39.53 8.13
C ILE A 110 -0.78 40.05 8.91
N GLY A 111 -0.90 39.73 10.20
CA GLY A 111 -2.00 40.19 11.07
C GLY A 111 -3.39 39.60 10.74
N TRP A 112 -3.45 38.45 10.06
CA TRP A 112 -4.70 37.77 9.71
C TRP A 112 -4.94 36.53 10.56
N GLY A 113 -6.13 36.44 11.17
CA GLY A 113 -6.78 35.17 11.52
C GLY A 113 -6.36 34.48 12.83
N GLU A 114 -7.24 33.60 13.28
CA GLU A 114 -7.02 32.65 14.37
C GLU A 114 -5.97 31.59 13.96
N PRO A 115 -5.14 31.11 14.90
CA PRO A 115 -4.15 30.08 14.60
C PRO A 115 -4.84 28.77 14.20
N VAL A 116 -4.32 28.15 13.14
CA VAL A 116 -4.65 26.78 12.78
C VAL A 116 -4.24 25.85 13.93
N PRO A 117 -5.12 24.97 14.41
CA PRO A 117 -4.81 24.10 15.53
C PRO A 117 -3.67 23.15 15.17
N LEU A 118 -2.67 23.08 16.06
CA LEU A 118 -1.66 22.03 16.04
C LEU A 118 -2.31 20.77 16.59
N ILE A 119 -2.51 19.79 15.72
CA ILE A 119 -3.13 18.51 16.05
C ILE A 119 -2.00 17.50 15.98
N GLU A 120 -1.72 16.82 17.08
CA GLU A 120 -0.75 15.74 17.08
C GLU A 120 -1.33 14.55 16.29
N ILE A 121 -1.01 14.51 14.99
CA ILE A 121 -1.52 13.48 14.09
C ILE A 121 -0.68 12.23 14.28
N LEU A 122 -1.33 11.15 14.72
CA LEU A 122 -0.70 9.83 14.76
C LEU A 122 -0.35 9.39 13.32
N LEU A 123 0.95 9.36 13.01
CA LEU A 123 1.44 8.98 11.69
C LEU A 123 1.14 7.50 11.39
N PRO A 124 0.39 7.17 10.32
CA PRO A 124 0.11 5.79 9.99
C PRO A 124 1.40 5.09 9.56
N VAL A 125 1.68 3.95 10.19
CA VAL A 125 2.76 3.06 9.72
C VAL A 125 2.49 2.71 8.25
N ALA A 126 3.57 2.66 7.46
CA ALA A 126 3.53 2.34 6.04
C ALA A 126 2.82 3.33 5.11
N ILE A 127 2.43 4.53 5.56
CA ILE A 127 1.74 5.49 4.69
C ILE A 127 2.47 5.79 3.39
N SER A 128 3.79 5.97 3.45
CA SER A 128 4.60 6.20 2.25
C SER A 128 4.57 5.00 1.30
N PHE A 129 4.60 3.77 1.81
CA PHE A 129 4.62 2.56 0.99
C PHE A 129 3.34 2.40 0.18
N PHE A 130 2.17 2.38 0.82
CA PHE A 130 0.93 2.22 0.08
C PHE A 130 0.64 3.43 -0.82
N THR A 131 1.05 4.64 -0.43
CA THR A 131 0.96 5.83 -1.30
C THR A 131 1.78 5.63 -2.58
N PHE A 132 3.04 5.22 -2.47
CA PHE A 132 3.91 5.02 -3.63
C PHE A 132 3.52 3.79 -4.45
N HIS A 133 2.98 2.73 -3.84
CA HIS A 133 2.36 1.62 -4.57
C HIS A 133 1.16 2.10 -5.40
N GLY A 134 0.27 2.87 -4.78
CA GLY A 134 -0.89 3.46 -5.45
C GLY A 134 -0.51 4.34 -6.63
N ILE A 135 0.51 5.19 -6.47
CA ILE A 135 1.08 6.02 -7.54
C ILE A 135 1.74 5.15 -8.62
N SER A 136 2.54 4.14 -8.23
CA SER A 136 3.19 3.23 -9.17
C SER A 136 2.16 2.57 -10.06
N TYR A 137 1.07 2.05 -9.50
CA TYR A 137 0.00 1.43 -10.27
C TYR A 137 -0.64 2.40 -11.27
N ILE A 138 -1.06 3.59 -10.81
CA ILE A 138 -1.67 4.61 -11.67
C ILE A 138 -0.75 4.97 -12.85
N VAL A 139 0.53 5.22 -12.57
CA VAL A 139 1.52 5.61 -13.59
C VAL A 139 1.84 4.45 -14.52
N ASP A 140 1.97 3.23 -14.01
CA ASP A 140 2.29 2.05 -14.80
C ASP A 140 1.13 1.69 -15.76
N VAL A 141 -0.13 1.82 -15.32
CA VAL A 141 -1.31 1.66 -16.20
C VAL A 141 -1.38 2.77 -17.24
N TYR A 142 -1.15 4.03 -16.85
CA TYR A 142 -1.13 5.16 -17.79
C TYR A 142 -0.09 5.01 -18.89
N ARG A 143 1.08 4.46 -18.55
CA ARG A 143 2.20 4.19 -19.48
C ARG A 143 2.07 2.86 -20.23
N GLY A 144 0.98 2.11 -20.04
CA GLY A 144 0.79 0.80 -20.68
C GLY A 144 1.77 -0.29 -20.23
N LYS A 145 2.46 -0.11 -19.10
CA LYS A 145 3.40 -1.11 -18.56
C LYS A 145 2.70 -2.28 -17.88
N VAL A 146 1.47 -2.06 -17.44
CA VAL A 146 0.62 -3.05 -16.77
C VAL A 146 -0.79 -2.90 -17.30
N THR A 147 -1.45 -4.03 -17.51
CA THR A 147 -2.87 -4.06 -17.85
C THR A 147 -3.71 -3.58 -16.67
N ARG A 148 -4.94 -3.11 -16.93
CA ARG A 148 -5.85 -2.69 -15.87
C ARG A 148 -6.09 -3.87 -14.92
N CYS A 149 -5.85 -3.68 -13.62
CA CYS A 149 -6.12 -4.71 -12.62
C CYS A 149 -7.62 -4.98 -12.58
N ARG A 150 -8.04 -6.20 -12.91
CA ARG A 150 -9.47 -6.55 -13.03
C ARG A 150 -10.10 -6.89 -11.69
N ARG A 151 -9.33 -7.45 -10.75
CA ARG A 151 -9.86 -7.93 -9.47
C ARG A 151 -9.44 -7.01 -8.35
N PHE A 152 -10.41 -6.54 -7.58
CA PHE A 152 -10.13 -5.69 -6.43
C PHE A 152 -9.25 -6.39 -5.38
N THR A 153 -9.42 -7.70 -5.18
CA THR A 153 -8.58 -8.51 -4.28
C THR A 153 -7.09 -8.46 -4.63
N ASP A 154 -6.76 -8.46 -5.92
CA ASP A 154 -5.36 -8.40 -6.38
C ASP A 154 -4.76 -7.01 -6.09
N MET A 155 -5.56 -5.96 -6.24
CA MET A 155 -5.17 -4.60 -5.87
C MET A 155 -5.02 -4.43 -4.35
N MET A 156 -5.96 -4.97 -3.57
CA MET A 156 -5.86 -4.99 -2.11
C MET A 156 -4.58 -5.70 -1.67
N LEU A 157 -4.30 -6.87 -2.24
CA LEU A 157 -3.11 -7.63 -1.91
C LEU A 157 -1.83 -6.88 -2.27
N TYR A 158 -1.75 -6.28 -3.46
CA TYR A 158 -0.62 -5.43 -3.86
C TYR A 158 -0.39 -4.26 -2.89
N MET A 159 -1.46 -3.59 -2.47
CA MET A 159 -1.39 -2.43 -1.58
C MET A 159 -1.07 -2.82 -0.14
N SER A 160 -1.54 -3.97 0.34
CA SER A 160 -1.48 -4.35 1.76
C SER A 160 -0.44 -5.40 2.10
N PHE A 161 0.26 -6.00 1.13
CA PHE A 161 1.10 -7.20 1.37
C PHE A 161 2.07 -7.04 2.55
N PHE A 162 1.74 -7.65 3.69
CA PHE A 162 2.42 -7.39 4.96
C PHE A 162 3.94 -7.63 4.96
N PRO A 163 4.51 -8.60 4.21
CA PRO A 163 5.95 -8.78 4.18
C PRO A 163 6.71 -7.57 3.61
N GLN A 164 6.03 -6.75 2.79
CA GLN A 164 6.64 -5.59 2.14
C GLN A 164 6.14 -4.26 2.71
N LEU A 165 4.90 -4.22 3.20
CA LEU A 165 4.18 -2.98 3.53
C LEU A 165 4.94 -2.05 4.47
N VAL A 166 5.67 -2.56 5.46
CA VAL A 166 6.25 -1.73 6.54
C VAL A 166 7.74 -1.43 6.34
N ALA A 167 8.51 -2.36 5.77
CA ALA A 167 9.98 -2.24 5.68
C ALA A 167 10.59 -2.91 4.44
N GLY A 168 9.79 -3.38 3.48
CA GLY A 168 10.32 -3.98 2.25
C GLY A 168 10.75 -2.91 1.24
N PRO A 169 11.47 -3.29 0.17
CA PRO A 169 11.67 -2.39 -0.96
C PRO A 169 10.31 -2.06 -1.62
N ILE A 170 10.14 -0.82 -2.10
CA ILE A 170 8.93 -0.41 -2.82
C ILE A 170 8.86 -1.18 -4.14
N VAL A 171 7.93 -2.14 -4.24
CA VAL A 171 7.78 -2.98 -5.43
C VAL A 171 6.81 -2.34 -6.42
N ARG A 172 7.23 -2.27 -7.68
CA ARG A 172 6.37 -1.77 -8.75
C ARG A 172 5.24 -2.73 -9.07
N SER A 173 4.08 -2.16 -9.39
CA SER A 173 2.89 -2.91 -9.81
C SER A 173 3.17 -3.86 -10.98
N SER A 174 4.05 -3.45 -11.91
CA SER A 174 4.45 -4.25 -13.08
C SER A 174 5.23 -5.52 -12.78
N LYS A 175 5.84 -5.61 -11.60
CA LYS A 175 6.47 -6.84 -11.14
C LYS A 175 5.54 -7.67 -10.27
N PHE A 176 4.70 -7.03 -9.47
CA PHE A 176 3.88 -7.72 -8.47
C PHE A 176 2.59 -8.31 -9.06
N LEU A 177 1.79 -7.52 -9.79
CA LEU A 177 0.46 -7.93 -10.26
C LEU A 177 0.48 -9.14 -11.21
N PRO A 178 1.43 -9.27 -12.16
CA PRO A 178 1.50 -10.46 -13.01
C PRO A 178 1.71 -11.77 -12.24
N GLN A 179 2.33 -11.71 -11.05
CA GLN A 179 2.52 -12.88 -10.19
C GLN A 179 1.21 -13.33 -9.51
N LEU A 180 0.17 -12.49 -9.50
CA LEU A 180 -1.15 -12.81 -8.93
C LEU A 180 -2.11 -13.42 -9.95
N GLU A 181 -1.81 -13.32 -11.25
CA GLU A 181 -2.66 -13.87 -12.33
C GLU A 181 -2.60 -15.39 -12.37
N ARG A 182 -1.43 -15.98 -12.10
CA ARG A 182 -1.22 -17.42 -12.09
C ARG A 182 -0.20 -17.84 -11.03
N PRO A 183 -0.35 -19.03 -10.43
CA PRO A 183 0.68 -19.59 -9.56
C PRO A 183 2.03 -19.69 -10.29
N SER A 184 3.12 -19.46 -9.55
CA SER A 184 4.47 -19.73 -10.05
C SER A 184 4.61 -21.23 -10.38
N SER A 185 5.16 -21.53 -11.55
CA SER A 185 5.58 -22.89 -11.92
C SER A 185 6.90 -23.30 -11.24
N ASN A 186 7.67 -22.32 -10.76
CA ASN A 186 8.96 -22.57 -10.13
C ASN A 186 8.76 -23.03 -8.70
N SER A 187 9.53 -24.05 -8.29
CA SER A 187 9.58 -24.46 -6.89
C SER A 187 10.08 -23.30 -6.03
N PRO A 188 9.44 -23.03 -4.89
CA PRO A 188 9.93 -22.00 -3.99
C PRO A 188 11.31 -22.38 -3.49
N ALA A 189 12.27 -21.46 -3.56
CA ALA A 189 13.62 -21.64 -3.03
C ALA A 189 13.62 -21.59 -1.49
N MET A 190 12.99 -22.59 -0.86
CA MET A 190 12.72 -22.62 0.57
C MET A 190 14.00 -22.51 1.41
N ALA A 191 15.07 -23.20 0.99
CA ALA A 191 16.36 -23.13 1.68
C ALA A 191 16.94 -21.70 1.68
N ALA A 192 16.91 -21.00 0.53
CA ALA A 192 17.38 -19.63 0.44
C ALA A 192 16.50 -18.67 1.26
N ALA A 193 15.18 -18.87 1.26
CA ALA A 193 14.25 -18.09 2.08
C ALA A 193 14.51 -18.27 3.58
N LEU A 194 14.70 -19.51 4.05
CA LEU A 194 15.02 -19.81 5.45
C LEU A 194 16.38 -19.23 5.85
N LEU A 195 17.39 -19.31 4.97
CA LEU A 195 18.71 -18.70 5.22
C LEU A 195 18.63 -17.18 5.33
N MET A 196 17.85 -16.51 4.47
CA MET A 196 17.63 -15.07 4.56
C MET A 196 16.88 -14.66 5.84
N ILE A 197 15.88 -15.44 6.25
CA ILE A 197 15.15 -15.20 7.51
C ILE A 197 16.09 -15.38 8.71
N ALA A 198 16.85 -16.47 8.74
CA ALA A 198 17.81 -16.73 9.81
C ALA A 198 18.90 -15.64 9.86
N GLY A 199 19.45 -15.24 8.72
CA GLY A 199 20.46 -14.20 8.64
C GLY A 199 19.97 -12.80 8.99
N GLY A 200 18.67 -12.51 8.88
CA GLY A 200 18.07 -11.24 9.30
C GLY A 200 17.55 -11.23 10.75
N ALA A 201 17.56 -12.38 11.43
CA ALA A 201 17.17 -12.50 12.84
C ALA A 201 18.33 -12.24 13.83
N PHE A 202 19.56 -12.15 13.31
CA PHE A 202 20.80 -11.81 14.03
C PHE A 202 21.39 -10.50 13.48
#